data_AF-A0A117RUW6-F1
#
_entry.id   AF-A0A117RUW6-F1
#
_cell.length_a   1.000
_cell.length_b   1.000
_cell.length_c   1.000
_cell.angle_alpha   90.00
_cell.angle_beta   90.00
_cell.angle_gamma   90.00
#
_symmetry.space_group_name_H-M   'P 1'
#
loop_
_entity.id
_entity.type
_entity.pdbx_description
1 polymer ?
#
loop_
_entity_poly.entity_id
_entity_poly.type
_entity_poly.pdbx_seq_one_letter_code
_entity_poly.pdbx_strand_id
1 'polypeptide(L)'
;MSEDAGLMANHRVHVVPAVLALANPPWQRDVWLDAAVFENVDHVFHTLFDDFCDADEPERFLGISLRTEEEVALMRELGVALNSAVAQVPDDTDEGCLRSPSWPEVVAVAGRLAQVMVANDLKELAALHEWPRRRRGCARARGELGR
;
A
#
# COMPACT_ATOMS: atom_id res chain seq x y z
N MET A 1 -11.04 3.49 20.73
CA MET A 1 -10.18 2.87 19.70
C MET A 1 -8.94 2.41 20.43
N SER A 2 -8.55 1.15 20.32
CA SER A 2 -7.33 0.64 20.99
C SER A 2 -6.11 1.33 20.40
N GLU A 3 -5.09 1.67 21.20
CA GLU A 3 -3.83 2.26 20.73
C GLU A 3 -3.17 1.40 19.63
N ASP A 4 -3.31 0.07 19.69
CA ASP A 4 -2.89 -0.87 18.64
C ASP A 4 -3.54 -0.60 17.28
N ALA A 5 -4.83 -0.28 17.25
CA ALA A 5 -5.53 0.01 16.00
C ALA A 5 -5.10 1.35 15.38
N GLY A 6 -4.65 2.30 16.22
CA GLY A 6 -4.06 3.56 15.79
C GLY A 6 -2.66 3.38 15.21
N LEU A 7 -1.84 2.54 15.86
CA LEU A 7 -0.50 2.19 15.39
C LEU A 7 -0.55 1.44 14.04
N MET A 8 -1.46 0.47 13.90
CA MET A 8 -1.67 -0.30 12.67
C MET A 8 -2.21 0.55 11.51
N ALA A 9 -3.18 1.45 11.78
CA ALA A 9 -3.67 2.38 10.77
C ALA A 9 -2.57 3.33 10.25
N ASN A 10 -1.55 3.62 11.07
CA ASN A 10 -0.47 4.51 10.70
C ASN A 10 0.50 3.89 9.68
N HIS A 11 0.73 2.57 9.69
CA HIS A 11 1.66 1.95 8.73
C HIS A 11 1.05 1.90 7.32
N ARG A 12 -0.23 1.54 7.22
CA ARG A 12 -0.91 1.41 5.92
C ARG A 12 -0.93 2.72 5.13
N VAL A 13 -1.05 3.87 5.80
CA VAL A 13 -1.07 5.18 5.13
C VAL A 13 0.26 5.55 4.47
N HIS A 14 1.36 4.85 4.81
CA HIS A 14 2.65 5.00 4.14
C HIS A 14 2.83 3.98 3.01
N VAL A 15 2.43 2.72 3.23
CA VAL A 15 2.59 1.65 2.22
C VAL A 15 1.73 1.87 0.98
N VAL A 16 0.46 2.26 1.13
CA VAL A 16 -0.45 2.43 -0.02
C VAL A 16 0.06 3.50 -1.00
N PRO A 17 0.44 4.72 -0.56
CA PRO A 17 1.01 5.72 -1.47
C PRO A 17 2.30 5.26 -2.17
N ALA A 18 3.21 4.57 -1.47
CA ALA A 18 4.44 4.09 -2.08
C ALA A 18 4.16 3.08 -3.21
N VAL A 19 3.21 2.15 -3.00
CA VAL A 19 2.78 1.21 -4.04
C VAL A 19 2.09 1.94 -5.20
N LEU A 20 1.28 2.96 -4.92
CA LEU A 20 0.64 3.78 -5.97
C LEU A 20 1.67 4.57 -6.80
N ALA A 21 2.73 5.08 -6.17
CA ALA A 21 3.83 5.74 -6.87
C ALA A 21 4.58 4.76 -7.79
N LEU A 22 4.85 3.54 -7.31
CA LEU A 22 5.42 2.45 -8.13
C LEU A 22 4.51 2.02 -9.31
N ALA A 23 3.20 2.16 -9.17
CA ALA A 23 2.25 1.86 -10.23
C ALA A 23 2.08 3.00 -11.27
N ASN A 24 2.73 4.15 -11.09
CA ASN A 24 2.49 5.37 -11.87
C ASN A 24 3.76 5.87 -12.60
N PRO A 25 4.06 5.36 -13.81
CA PRO A 25 5.26 5.75 -14.55
C PRO A 25 5.38 7.24 -14.91
N PRO A 26 4.29 7.99 -15.17
CA PRO A 26 4.38 9.45 -15.26
C PRO A 26 4.87 10.09 -13.96
N TRP A 27 4.27 9.73 -12.81
CA TRP A 27 4.69 10.24 -11.50
C TRP A 27 6.16 9.95 -11.21
N GLN A 28 6.62 8.73 -11.48
CA GLN A 28 8.02 8.35 -11.29
C GLN A 28 8.99 9.27 -12.04
N ARG A 29 8.66 9.60 -13.30
CA ARG A 29 9.52 10.49 -14.11
C ARG A 29 9.46 11.93 -13.63
N ASP A 30 8.27 12.41 -13.29
CA ASP A 30 8.05 13.82 -12.94
C ASP A 30 8.51 14.14 -11.51
N VAL A 31 8.47 13.17 -10.60
CA VAL A 31 8.75 13.36 -9.17
C VAL A 31 10.11 12.79 -8.77
N TRP A 32 10.39 11.51 -9.08
CA TRP A 32 11.60 10.86 -8.57
C TRP A 32 12.88 11.31 -9.29
N LEU A 33 12.77 11.95 -10.45
CA LEU A 33 13.91 12.54 -11.16
C LEU A 33 14.10 14.03 -10.82
N ASP A 34 13.21 14.63 -10.01
CA ASP A 34 13.38 15.99 -9.52
C ASP A 34 14.12 15.99 -8.17
N ALA A 35 15.39 16.41 -8.20
CA ALA A 35 16.24 16.50 -7.02
C ALA A 35 15.74 17.48 -5.94
N ALA A 36 14.76 18.33 -6.24
CA ALA A 36 14.12 19.20 -5.24
C ALA A 36 13.03 18.49 -4.42
N VAL A 37 12.59 17.30 -4.85
CA VAL A 37 11.55 16.52 -4.17
C VAL A 37 12.21 15.43 -3.30
N PHE A 38 11.60 15.17 -2.14
CA PHE A 38 12.08 14.17 -1.19
C PHE A 38 11.81 12.73 -1.63
N GLU A 39 10.73 12.50 -2.39
CA GLU A 39 10.31 11.17 -2.82
C GLU A 39 11.15 10.67 -4.01
N ASN A 40 11.77 9.51 -3.87
CA ASN A 40 12.58 8.85 -4.89
C ASN A 40 12.53 7.31 -4.72
N VAL A 41 13.33 6.55 -5.48
CA VAL A 41 13.37 5.08 -5.37
C VAL A 41 13.84 4.66 -3.98
N ASP A 42 14.87 5.32 -3.44
CA ASP A 42 15.41 5.04 -2.10
C ASP A 42 14.35 5.19 -0.99
N HIS A 43 13.53 6.25 -1.06
CA HIS A 43 12.41 6.45 -0.15
C HIS A 43 11.37 5.32 -0.21
N VAL A 44 11.11 4.80 -1.41
CA VAL A 44 10.22 3.64 -1.60
C VAL A 44 10.82 2.38 -0.96
N PHE A 45 12.13 2.16 -1.11
CA PHE A 45 12.80 1.03 -0.46
C PHE A 45 12.72 1.12 1.06
N HIS A 46 13.03 2.28 1.64
CA HIS A 46 12.85 2.49 3.09
C HIS A 46 11.42 2.22 3.55
N THR A 47 10.43 2.68 2.78
CA THR A 47 9.02 2.47 3.13
C THR A 47 8.60 1.00 3.06
N LEU A 48 9.04 0.25 2.06
CA LEU A 48 8.57 -1.10 1.76
C LEU A 48 9.42 -2.23 2.35
N PHE A 49 10.66 -1.95 2.74
CA PHE A 49 11.59 -2.95 3.27
C PHE A 49 12.03 -2.70 4.72
N ASP A 50 11.74 -1.53 5.32
CA ASP A 50 12.20 -1.21 6.68
C ASP A 50 11.10 -0.57 7.56
N ASP A 51 10.63 0.63 7.19
CA ASP A 51 9.88 1.49 8.11
C ASP A 51 8.45 1.01 8.38
N PHE A 52 7.75 0.54 7.34
CA PHE A 52 6.31 0.29 7.40
C PHE A 52 5.87 -1.08 6.87
N CYS A 53 6.79 -1.79 6.24
CA CYS A 53 6.62 -3.15 5.74
C CYS A 53 8.00 -3.83 5.61
N ASP A 54 7.99 -5.10 5.26
CA ASP A 54 9.15 -5.83 4.77
C ASP A 54 8.68 -6.67 3.58
N ALA A 55 9.06 -6.28 2.37
CA ALA A 55 8.64 -6.98 1.16
C ALA A 55 9.33 -8.35 0.98
N ASP A 56 10.41 -8.65 1.73
CA ASP A 56 11.02 -9.97 1.77
C ASP A 56 10.30 -10.92 2.76
N GLU A 57 9.70 -10.36 3.82
CA GLU A 57 8.90 -11.08 4.83
C GLU A 57 7.49 -10.48 5.07
N PRO A 58 6.64 -10.31 4.04
CA PRO A 58 5.41 -9.52 4.14
C PRO A 58 4.33 -10.13 5.04
N GLU A 59 4.40 -11.44 5.33
CA GLU A 59 3.45 -12.13 6.21
C GLU A 59 3.44 -11.53 7.63
N ARG A 60 4.58 -11.01 8.07
CA ARG A 60 4.73 -10.39 9.41
C ARG A 60 3.93 -9.11 9.55
N PHE A 61 3.49 -8.54 8.42
CA PHE A 61 2.74 -7.29 8.34
C PHE A 61 1.25 -7.51 8.03
N LEU A 62 0.78 -8.76 7.97
CA LEU A 62 -0.63 -9.07 7.88
C LEU A 62 -1.37 -8.63 9.15
N GLY A 63 -2.40 -7.79 8.97
CA GLY A 63 -3.13 -7.12 10.03
C GLY A 63 -2.50 -5.80 10.49
N ILE A 64 -1.30 -5.43 10.00
CA ILE A 64 -0.61 -4.18 10.31
C ILE A 64 -0.74 -3.21 9.14
N SER A 65 0.12 -3.35 8.12
CA SER A 65 0.06 -2.56 6.88
C SER A 65 -0.69 -3.29 5.75
N LEU A 66 -0.67 -4.62 5.77
CA LEU A 66 -1.35 -5.50 4.81
C LEU A 66 -2.62 -6.10 5.44
N ARG A 67 -3.68 -6.31 4.66
CA ARG A 67 -5.00 -6.73 5.17
C ARG A 67 -5.42 -8.13 4.76
N THR A 68 -4.93 -8.64 3.65
CA THR A 68 -5.34 -9.93 3.11
C THR A 68 -4.12 -10.72 2.67
N GLU A 69 -4.26 -12.04 2.64
CA GLU A 69 -3.24 -12.95 2.08
C GLU A 69 -2.89 -12.60 0.62
N GLU A 70 -3.85 -12.04 -0.13
CA GLU A 70 -3.61 -11.56 -1.49
C GLU A 70 -2.70 -10.32 -1.52
N GLU A 71 -2.88 -9.36 -0.60
CA GLU A 71 -1.94 -8.24 -0.46
C GLU A 71 -0.54 -8.73 -0.07
N VAL A 72 -0.44 -9.75 0.80
CA VAL A 72 0.84 -10.38 1.20
C VAL A 72 1.53 -11.03 0.00
N ALA A 73 0.82 -11.86 -0.76
CA ALA A 73 1.37 -12.54 -1.93
C ALA A 73 1.88 -11.53 -2.99
N LEU A 74 1.10 -10.50 -3.27
CA LEU A 74 1.47 -9.46 -4.24
C LEU A 74 2.61 -8.57 -3.72
N MET A 75 2.68 -8.29 -2.40
CA MET A 75 3.82 -7.58 -1.81
C MET A 75 5.12 -8.38 -1.95
N ARG A 76 5.06 -9.70 -1.73
CA ARG A 76 6.20 -10.60 -1.94
C ARG A 76 6.67 -10.60 -3.40
N GLU A 77 5.73 -10.68 -4.34
CA GLU A 77 6.04 -10.56 -5.78
C GLU A 77 6.70 -9.21 -6.10
N LEU A 78 6.19 -8.13 -5.50
CA LEU A 78 6.73 -6.79 -5.68
C LEU A 78 8.17 -6.68 -5.15
N GLY A 79 8.44 -7.25 -3.96
CA GLY A 79 9.78 -7.31 -3.38
C GLY A 79 10.78 -8.00 -4.30
N VAL A 80 10.41 -9.16 -4.85
CA VAL A 80 11.23 -9.89 -5.84
C VAL A 80 11.50 -9.05 -7.09
N ALA A 81 10.47 -8.38 -7.62
CA ALA A 81 10.62 -7.54 -8.80
C ALA A 81 11.54 -6.33 -8.55
N LEU A 82 11.39 -5.66 -7.40
CA LEU A 82 12.22 -4.52 -6.99
C LEU A 82 13.68 -4.94 -6.83
N ASN A 83 13.95 -6.00 -6.07
CA ASN A 83 15.29 -6.55 -5.87
C ASN A 83 15.95 -6.94 -7.20
N SER A 84 15.18 -7.53 -8.13
CA SER A 84 15.68 -7.87 -9.46
C SER A 84 16.00 -6.65 -10.32
N ALA A 85 15.21 -5.58 -10.20
CA ALA A 85 15.40 -4.36 -10.98
C ALA A 85 16.61 -3.56 -10.53
N VAL A 86 16.84 -3.44 -9.21
CA VAL A 86 18.00 -2.72 -8.66
C VAL A 86 19.30 -3.50 -8.83
N ALA A 87 19.28 -4.83 -8.75
CA ALA A 87 20.46 -5.65 -9.02
C ALA A 87 21.05 -5.48 -10.44
N GLN A 88 20.30 -4.86 -11.37
CA GLN A 88 20.74 -4.56 -12.73
C GLN A 88 21.33 -3.14 -12.88
N VAL A 89 21.34 -2.34 -11.83
CA VAL A 89 21.77 -0.94 -11.84
C VAL A 89 23.09 -0.83 -11.09
N PRO A 90 24.22 -0.55 -11.77
CA PRO A 90 25.54 -0.52 -11.11
C PRO A 90 25.73 0.61 -10.10
N ASP A 91 25.00 1.72 -10.27
CA ASP A 91 25.19 2.96 -9.52
C ASP A 91 23.99 3.32 -8.63
N ASP A 92 23.00 2.42 -8.51
CA ASP A 92 21.76 2.59 -7.70
C ASP A 92 21.01 3.93 -7.89
N THR A 93 21.17 4.56 -9.05
CA THR A 93 20.50 5.85 -9.34
C THR A 93 19.02 5.64 -9.69
N ASP A 94 18.16 6.57 -9.30
CA ASP A 94 16.73 6.57 -9.65
C ASP A 94 16.53 6.42 -11.17
N GLU A 95 17.27 7.22 -11.95
CA GLU A 95 17.21 7.19 -13.41
C GLU A 95 17.69 5.85 -14.00
N GLY A 96 18.69 5.22 -13.37
CA GLY A 96 19.16 3.88 -13.71
C GLY A 96 18.09 2.82 -13.45
N CYS A 97 17.43 2.87 -12.29
CA CYS A 97 16.32 2.00 -11.93
C CYS A 97 15.17 2.11 -12.94
N LEU A 98 14.73 3.32 -13.28
CA LEU A 98 13.64 3.54 -14.24
C LEU A 98 13.98 3.07 -15.67
N ARG A 99 15.28 2.96 -16.02
CA ARG A 99 15.76 2.42 -17.30
C ARG A 99 16.02 0.91 -17.28
N SER A 100 15.97 0.28 -16.10
CA SER A 100 16.20 -1.16 -15.95
C SER A 100 15.22 -1.96 -16.81
N PRO A 101 15.68 -2.97 -17.58
CA PRO A 101 14.80 -3.84 -18.36
C PRO A 101 13.70 -4.52 -17.54
N SER A 102 13.93 -4.72 -16.24
CA SER A 102 12.97 -5.32 -15.31
C SER A 102 12.01 -4.31 -14.66
N TRP A 103 12.23 -3.01 -14.84
CA TRP A 103 11.35 -1.99 -14.26
C TRP A 103 9.87 -2.09 -14.68
N PRO A 104 9.53 -2.45 -15.94
CA PRO A 104 8.15 -2.67 -16.32
C PRO A 104 7.43 -3.76 -15.50
N GLU A 105 8.15 -4.78 -15.03
CA GLU A 105 7.59 -5.82 -14.15
C GLU A 105 7.22 -5.21 -12.79
N VAL A 106 8.10 -4.38 -12.20
CA VAL A 106 7.83 -3.64 -10.95
C VAL A 106 6.53 -2.86 -11.06
N VAL A 107 6.37 -2.07 -12.13
CA VAL A 107 5.16 -1.28 -12.38
C VAL A 107 3.93 -2.18 -12.51
N ALA A 108 4.04 -3.30 -13.21
CA ALA A 108 2.93 -4.23 -13.42
C ALA A 108 2.48 -4.89 -12.11
N VAL A 109 3.41 -5.37 -11.27
CA VAL A 109 3.09 -5.97 -9.97
C VAL A 109 2.52 -4.91 -9.02
N ALA A 110 3.16 -3.73 -8.94
CA ALA A 110 2.68 -2.62 -8.12
C ALA A 110 1.26 -2.20 -8.52
N GLY A 111 0.96 -2.18 -9.82
CA GLY A 111 -0.39 -1.90 -10.33
C GLY A 111 -1.44 -2.90 -9.85
N ARG A 112 -1.12 -4.20 -9.83
CA ARG A 112 -2.02 -5.23 -9.28
C ARG A 112 -2.20 -5.05 -7.77
N LEU A 113 -1.11 -4.86 -7.03
CA LEU A 113 -1.15 -4.65 -5.58
C LEU A 113 -1.96 -3.40 -5.22
N ALA A 114 -1.73 -2.29 -5.90
CA ALA A 114 -2.46 -1.04 -5.70
C ALA A 114 -3.97 -1.23 -5.87
N GLN A 115 -4.40 -1.97 -6.90
CA GLN A 115 -5.82 -2.26 -7.13
C GLN A 115 -6.44 -3.02 -5.96
N VAL A 116 -5.77 -4.07 -5.46
CA VAL A 116 -6.23 -4.87 -4.33
C VAL A 116 -6.28 -4.02 -3.05
N MET A 117 -5.22 -3.25 -2.77
CA MET A 117 -5.16 -2.40 -1.57
C MET A 117 -6.26 -1.35 -1.54
N VAL A 118 -6.47 -0.64 -2.65
CA VAL A 118 -7.53 0.38 -2.78
C VAL A 118 -8.91 -0.26 -2.69
N ALA A 119 -9.14 -1.41 -3.31
CA ALA A 119 -10.41 -2.13 -3.20
C ALA A 119 -10.72 -2.52 -1.74
N ASN A 120 -9.72 -3.01 -1.01
CA ASN A 120 -9.85 -3.32 0.41
C ASN A 120 -10.11 -2.07 1.27
N ASP A 121 -9.46 -0.94 0.97
CA ASP A 121 -9.73 0.34 1.64
C ASP A 121 -11.15 0.85 1.41
N LEU A 122 -11.63 0.80 0.17
CA LEU A 122 -13.00 1.19 -0.16
C LEU A 122 -14.03 0.28 0.52
N LYS A 123 -13.76 -1.02 0.62
CA LYS A 123 -14.62 -1.98 1.32
C LYS A 123 -14.74 -1.65 2.81
N GLU A 124 -13.62 -1.36 3.48
CA GLU A 124 -13.63 -0.94 4.89
C GLU A 124 -14.36 0.38 5.10
N LEU A 125 -14.12 1.37 4.24
CA LEU A 125 -14.84 2.65 4.28
C LEU A 125 -16.35 2.49 4.08
N ALA A 126 -16.78 1.60 3.18
CA ALA A 126 -18.18 1.28 2.97
C ALA A 126 -18.80 0.62 4.21
N ALA A 127 -18.13 -0.36 4.83
CA ALA A 127 -18.58 -1.00 6.06
C ALA A 127 -18.75 0.01 7.20
N LEU A 128 -17.81 0.96 7.33
CA LEU A 128 -17.90 2.07 8.28
C LEU A 128 -19.10 2.99 8.03
N HIS A 129 -19.52 3.19 6.77
CA HIS A 129 -20.70 4.00 6.43
C HIS A 129 -22.03 3.27 6.65
N GLU A 130 -22.05 1.95 6.57
CA GLU A 130 -23.24 1.13 6.87
C GLU A 130 -23.48 0.98 8.37
N TRP A 131 -22.42 0.96 9.18
CA TRP A 131 -22.49 0.78 10.62
C TRP A 131 -23.38 1.82 11.35
N PRO A 132 -23.31 3.14 11.07
CA PRO A 132 -24.22 4.15 11.59
C PRO A 132 -25.68 3.98 11.15
N ARG A 133 -25.95 3.32 10.01
CA ARG A 133 -27.31 3.08 9.51
C ARG A 133 -27.96 1.89 10.22
N ARG A 134 -27.21 0.82 10.48
CA ARG A 134 -27.71 -0.35 11.23
C ARG A 134 -28.05 -0.03 12.70
N ARG A 135 -27.27 0.82 13.37
CA ARG A 135 -27.58 1.28 14.75
C ARG A 135 -28.84 2.15 14.82
N ARG A 136 -29.08 3.01 13.83
CA ARG A 136 -30.31 3.84 13.77
C ARG A 136 -31.57 3.00 13.48
N GLY A 137 -31.47 1.97 12.65
CA GLY A 137 -32.57 1.03 12.40
C GLY A 137 -32.96 0.21 13.64
N CYS A 138 -31.97 -0.27 14.41
CA CYS A 138 -32.22 -1.04 15.64
C CYS A 138 -32.79 -0.20 16.79
N ALA A 139 -32.45 1.11 16.86
CA ALA A 139 -33.03 2.02 17.84
C ALA A 139 -34.50 2.36 17.53
N ARG A 140 -34.89 2.45 16.24
CA ARG A 140 -36.27 2.74 15.83
C ARG A 140 -37.22 1.57 16.07
N ALA A 141 -36.77 0.34 15.84
CA ALA A 141 -37.57 -0.87 16.06
C ALA A 141 -37.92 -1.16 17.54
N ARG A 142 -37.22 -0.55 18.51
CA ARG A 142 -37.53 -0.68 19.95
C ARG A 142 -38.52 0.37 20.47
N GLY A 143 -38.89 1.36 19.66
CA GLY A 143 -39.82 2.43 20.06
C GLY A 143 -41.30 2.17 19.73
N GLU A 144 -41.61 1.12 18.96
CA GLU A 144 -42.97 0.88 18.43
C GLU A 144 -43.74 -0.26 19.13
N LEU A 145 -43.17 -0.87 20.18
CA LEU A 145 -43.81 -1.96 20.95
C LEU A 145 -44.36 -1.52 22.32
N GLY A 146 -44.60 -0.22 22.51
CA GLY A 146 -45.09 0.30 23.79
C GLY A 146 -46.02 1.50 23.63
N ARG A 147 -47.25 1.26 23.15
CA ARG A 147 -48.45 2.03 23.49
C ARG A 147 -49.67 1.12 23.47
#